data_AF-A0A387BHU9-F1
#
_entry.id   AF-A0A387BHU9-F1
#
_cell.length_a   1.000
_cell.length_b   1.000
_cell.length_c   1.000
_cell.angle_alpha   90.00
_cell.angle_beta   90.00
_cell.angle_gamma   90.00
#
_symmetry.space_group_name_H-M   'P 1'
#
loop_
_entity.id
_entity.type
_entity.pdbx_description
1 polymer ?
#
loop_
_entity_poly.entity_id
_entity_poly.type
_entity_poly.pdbx_seq_one_letter_code
_entity_poly.pdbx_strand_id
1 'polypeptide(L)' 'MAGARVTDPTFPHVAPHDLRHTAASLAISAGATPKAVQRMMGQASAAMTLDVYAELFEDDLDAVSERLYALRGRVVRA' A
#
# COMPACT_ATOMS: atom_id res chain seq x y z
N MET A 1 -30.47 -16.64 -3.75
CA MET A 1 -29.75 -17.13 -4.95
C MET A 1 -28.27 -17.25 -4.59
N ALA A 2 -27.83 -18.40 -4.08
CA ALA A 2 -26.43 -18.64 -3.75
C ALA A 2 -25.79 -19.42 -4.90
N GLY A 3 -24.95 -18.77 -5.70
CA GLY A 3 -24.14 -19.44 -6.71
C GLY A 3 -23.07 -20.26 -6.03
N ALA A 4 -23.26 -21.58 -5.94
CA ALA A 4 -22.24 -22.49 -5.45
C ALA A 4 -21.06 -22.47 -6.43
N ARG A 5 -19.92 -21.91 -6.01
CA ARG A 5 -18.66 -22.03 -6.75
C ARG A 5 -18.25 -23.49 -6.78
N VAL A 6 -17.91 -23.99 -7.96
CA VAL A 6 -17.19 -25.26 -8.12
C VAL A 6 -15.85 -25.10 -7.40
N THR A 7 -15.56 -25.98 -6.44
CA THR A 7 -14.28 -26.02 -5.76
C THR A 7 -13.24 -26.59 -6.72
N ASP A 8 -12.29 -25.76 -7.14
CA ASP A 8 -11.13 -26.18 -7.93
C ASP A 8 -10.03 -26.70 -6.99
N PRO A 9 -9.68 -28.00 -7.04
CA PRO A 9 -8.66 -28.58 -6.16
C PRO A 9 -7.24 -28.11 -6.48
N THR A 10 -7.03 -27.43 -7.61
CA THR A 10 -5.74 -26.86 -8.00
C THR A 10 -5.54 -25.43 -7.47
N PHE A 11 -6.62 -24.78 -7.00
CA PHE A 11 -6.55 -23.44 -6.45
C PHE A 11 -5.91 -23.48 -5.04
N PRO A 12 -4.86 -22.69 -4.78
CA PRO A 12 -4.17 -22.71 -3.50
C PRO A 12 -5.07 -22.24 -2.36
N HIS A 13 -4.78 -22.70 -1.15
CA HIS A 13 -5.45 -22.17 0.03
C HIS A 13 -5.01 -20.73 0.27
N VAL A 14 -5.95 -19.79 0.19
CA VAL A 14 -5.71 -18.37 0.45
C VAL A 14 -6.44 -17.99 1.73
N ALA A 15 -5.68 -17.57 2.74
CA ALA A 15 -6.26 -17.09 3.98
C ALA A 15 -6.77 -15.65 3.79
N PRO A 16 -7.77 -15.20 4.57
CA PRO A 16 -8.21 -13.80 4.56
C PRO A 16 -7.08 -12.80 4.83
N HIS A 17 -6.02 -13.22 5.54
CA HIS A 17 -4.84 -12.41 5.81
C HIS A 17 -4.02 -12.12 4.55
N ASP A 18 -3.89 -13.10 3.64
CA ASP A 18 -3.12 -12.95 2.39
C ASP A 18 -3.79 -11.93 1.46
N LEU A 19 -5.13 -11.92 1.43
CA LEU A 19 -5.91 -10.91 0.71
C LEU A 19 -5.72 -9.51 1.32
N ARG A 20 -5.60 -9.43 2.66
CA ARG A 20 -5.34 -8.17 3.36
C ARG A 20 -3.95 -7.62 3.02
N HIS A 21 -2.94 -8.49 2.94
CA HIS A 21 -1.61 -8.13 2.48
C HIS A 21 -1.62 -7.62 1.05
N THR A 22 -2.29 -8.32 0.14
CA THR A 22 -2.41 -7.93 -1.26
C THR A 22 -3.06 -6.55 -1.40
N ALA A 23 -4.14 -6.28 -0.66
CA ALA A 23 -4.82 -4.98 -0.68
C ALA A 23 -3.93 -3.84 -0.16
N ALA A 24 -3.13 -4.09 0.88
CA ALA A 24 -2.17 -3.11 1.39
C ALA A 24 -1.07 -2.81 0.37
N SER A 25 -0.45 -3.83 -0.22
CA SER A 25 0.59 -3.66 -1.25
C SER A 25 0.07 -2.87 -2.47
N LEU A 26 -1.15 -3.15 -2.93
CA LEU A 26 -1.76 -2.40 -4.03
C LEU A 26 -2.02 -0.93 -3.66
N ALA A 27 -2.49 -0.66 -2.44
CA ALA A 27 -2.70 0.71 -1.98
C ALA A 27 -1.38 1.49 -1.91
N ILE A 28 -0.32 0.88 -1.41
CA ILE A 28 1.02 1.49 -1.34
C ILE A 28 1.56 1.77 -2.74
N SER A 29 1.45 0.81 -3.66
CA SER A 29 1.85 1.00 -5.06
C SER A 29 1.06 2.11 -5.76
N ALA A 30 -0.20 2.34 -5.35
CA ALA A 30 -1.02 3.47 -5.81
C ALA A 30 -0.65 4.82 -5.15
N GLY A 31 0.37 4.88 -4.30
CA GLY A 31 0.85 6.08 -3.61
C GLY A 31 0.10 6.41 -2.31
N ALA A 32 -0.59 5.44 -1.70
CA ALA A 32 -1.23 5.65 -0.41
C ALA A 32 -0.18 5.85 0.69
N THR A 33 -0.39 6.84 1.55
CA THR A 33 0.49 7.08 2.69
C THR A 33 0.31 5.98 3.77
N PRO A 34 1.31 5.74 4.63
CA PRO A 34 1.18 4.80 5.74
C PRO A 34 -0.06 5.05 6.62
N LYS A 35 -0.44 6.32 6.81
CA LYS A 35 -1.63 6.71 7.57
C LYS A 35 -2.94 6.35 6.85
N ALA A 36 -2.97 6.48 5.52
CA ALA A 36 -4.11 6.08 4.71
C ALA A 36 -4.30 4.56 4.74
N VAL A 37 -3.21 3.80 4.59
CA VAL A 37 -3.22 2.33 4.69
C VAL A 37 -3.63 1.88 6.10
N GLN A 38 -3.11 2.51 7.14
CA GLN A 38 -3.52 2.25 8.54
C GLN A 38 -5.03 2.40 8.72
N ARG A 39 -5.62 3.49 8.20
CA ARG A 39 -7.07 3.76 8.30
C ARG A 39 -7.88 2.75 7.47
N MET A 40 -7.42 2.42 6.27
CA MET A 40 -8.02 1.39 5.41
C MET A 40 -8.05 0.03 6.11
N MET A 41 -7.00 -0.30 6.85
CA MET A 41 -6.86 -1.59 7.54
C MET A 41 -7.51 -1.65 8.92
N GLY A 42 -7.95 -0.51 9.46
CA GLY A 42 -8.50 -0.42 10.82
C GLY A 42 -7.48 -0.70 11.92
N GLN A 43 -6.18 -0.53 11.63
CA GLN A 43 -5.11 -0.75 12.61
C GLN A 43 -5.09 0.37 13.64
N ALA A 44 -4.78 0.01 14.89
CA ALA A 44 -4.70 0.97 16.00
C ALA A 44 -3.55 1.97 15.86
N SER A 45 -2.46 1.58 15.18
CA SER A 45 -1.28 2.41 14.98
C SER A 45 -0.69 2.22 13.58
N ALA A 46 -0.18 3.32 13.00
CA ALA A 46 0.58 3.30 11.75
C ALA A 46 1.95 2.63 11.90
N ALA A 47 2.46 2.51 13.14
CA ALA A 47 3.69 1.75 13.41
C ALA A 47 3.53 0.29 12.97
N MET A 48 2.39 -0.35 13.29
CA MET A 48 2.12 -1.72 12.83
C MET A 48 2.03 -1.84 11.30
N THR A 49 1.69 -0.76 10.59
CA THR A 49 1.71 -0.74 9.13
C THR A 49 3.15 -0.65 8.61
N LEU A 50 3.96 0.20 9.22
CA LEU A 50 5.37 0.38 8.86
C LEU A 50 6.21 -0.86 9.20
N ASP A 51 5.96 -1.50 10.34
CA ASP A 51 6.64 -2.74 10.73
C ASP A 51 6.45 -3.87 9.71
N VAL A 52 5.33 -3.85 8.96
CA VAL A 52 4.93 -4.92 8.03
C VAL A 52 5.22 -4.56 6.57
N TYR A 53 5.18 -3.28 6.20
CA TYR A 53 5.25 -2.83 4.81
C TYR A 53 6.35 -1.79 4.53
N ALA A 54 7.28 -1.57 5.47
CA ALA A 54 8.35 -0.56 5.34
C ALA A 54 9.08 -0.62 3.99
N GLU A 55 9.47 -1.82 3.55
CA GLU A 55 10.22 -2.01 2.29
C GLU A 55 9.44 -1.51 1.05
N LEU A 56 8.11 -1.54 1.08
CA LEU A 56 7.27 -1.04 -0.02
C LEU A 56 7.20 0.49 -0.06
N PHE A 57 7.68 1.17 0.97
CA PHE A 57 7.77 2.63 1.05
C PHE A 57 9.19 3.17 0.81
N GLU A 58 10.20 2.31 0.62
CA GLU A 58 11.60 2.75 0.48
C GLU A 58 11.89 3.46 -0.86
N ASP A 59 11.18 3.08 -1.93
CA ASP A 59 11.30 3.72 -3.25
C ASP A 59 10.78 5.18 -3.28
N ASP A 60 10.18 5.66 -2.20
CA ASP A 60 9.57 6.99 -2.14
C ASP A 60 10.62 8.09 -1.91
N LEU A 61 11.82 7.80 -1.38
CA LEU A 61 12.79 8.87 -1.04
C LEU A 61 13.38 9.57 -2.26
N ASP A 62 13.69 8.81 -3.32
CA ASP A 62 14.14 9.37 -4.60
C ASP A 62 12.97 10.09 -5.30
N ALA A 63 11.77 9.52 -5.27
CA ALA A 63 10.57 10.15 -5.83
C ALA A 63 10.20 11.46 -5.10
N VAL A 64 10.38 11.51 -3.78
CA VAL A 64 10.22 12.71 -2.95
C VAL A 64 11.29 13.75 -3.28
N SER A 65 12.55 13.32 -3.43
CA SER A 65 13.65 14.20 -3.82
C SER A 65 13.40 14.86 -5.17
N GLU A 66 12.96 14.09 -6.17
CA GLU A 66 12.58 14.60 -7.51
C GLU A 66 11.42 15.60 -7.44
N ARG A 67 10.35 15.28 -6.68
CA ARG A 67 9.20 16.19 -6.50
C ARG A 67 9.61 17.49 -5.82
N LEU A 68 10.46 17.42 -4.80
CA LEU A 68 10.99 18.60 -4.11
C LEU A 68 11.87 19.45 -5.04
N TYR A 69 12.71 18.82 -5.85
CA TYR A 69 13.56 19.52 -6.82
C TYR A 69 12.72 20.26 -7.87
N ALA A 70 11.69 19.61 -8.40
CA ALA A 70 10.74 20.20 -9.34
C ALA A 70 9.97 21.38 -8.74
N LEU A 71 9.51 21.28 -7.49
CA LEU A 71 8.84 22.37 -6.78
C LEU A 71 9.77 23.56 -6.52
N ARG A 72 11.01 23.30 -6.09
CA ARG A 72 12.03 24.33 -5.91
C ARG A 72 12.28 25.12 -7.20
N GLY A 73 12.34 24.45 -8.35
CA GLY A 73 12.47 25.10 -9.65
C GLY A 73 11.31 26.04 -10.01
N ARG A 74 10.11 25.78 -9.49
CA ARG A 74 8.93 26.65 -9.68
C ARG A 74 8.95 27.88 -8.77
N VAL A 75 9.37 27.72 -7.52
CA VAL A 75 9.42 28.81 -6.53
C VAL A 75 10.56 29.79 -6.80
N VAL A 76 11.73 29.32 -7.23
CA VAL A 76 12.90 30.19 -7.50
C VAL A 76 12.78 30.97 -8.83
N ARG A 77 11.82 30.61 -9.68
CA ARG A 77 11.56 31.30 -10.96
C ARG A 77 10.33 32.23 -10.95
N ALA A 78 9.68 32.38 -9.79
CA ALA A 78 8.59 33.33 -9.57
C ALA A 78 9.14 34.58 -8.85
#